data_AF-T1BQC8-F1
#
_entry.id   AF-T1BQC8-F1
#
_cell.length_a   1.000
_cell.length_b   1.000
_cell.length_c   1.000
_cell.angle_alpha   90.00
_cell.angle_beta   90.00
_cell.angle_gamma   90.00
#
_symmetry.space_group_name_H-M   'P 1'
#
loop_
_entity.id
_entity.type
_entity.pdbx_description
1 polymer ?
#
loop_
_entity_poly.entity_id
_entity_poly.type
_entity_poly.pdbx_seq_one_letter_code
_entity_poly.pdbx_strand_id
1 'polypeptide(L)'
;ALRLRAAVRWSLREEAAKVGRNPWEFEDDLLRTLGRVERVEVELGRDRRIWYLNLLKHTRETLGRMGYGKLFGEKPNAEVPSAGSTQV
;
A
#
# COMPACT_ATOMS: atom_id res chain seq x y z
N ALA A 1 10.11 12.05 -8.43
CA ALA A 1 8.87 11.31 -8.78
C ALA A 1 9.02 10.38 -10.00
N LEU A 2 9.67 10.79 -11.11
CA LEU A 2 9.72 9.99 -12.36
C LEU A 2 10.34 8.58 -12.24
N ARG A 3 11.42 8.40 -11.49
CA ARG A 3 12.11 7.10 -11.39
C ARG A 3 11.27 6.02 -10.71
N LEU A 4 10.52 6.40 -9.67
CA LEU A 4 9.60 5.50 -8.97
C LEU A 4 8.46 5.09 -9.90
N ARG A 5 7.90 6.04 -10.65
CA ARG A 5 6.84 5.76 -11.62
C ARG A 5 7.32 4.84 -12.74
N ALA A 6 8.54 5.04 -13.25
CA ALA A 6 9.14 4.17 -14.27
C ALA A 6 9.39 2.74 -13.74
N ALA A 7 9.87 2.61 -12.50
CA ALA A 7 10.07 1.30 -11.88
C ALA A 7 8.74 0.56 -11.66
N VAL A 8 7.72 1.25 -11.15
CA VAL A 8 6.37 0.69 -10.98
C VAL A 8 5.78 0.28 -12.33
N ARG A 9 5.95 1.11 -13.37
CA ARG A 9 5.52 0.80 -14.73
C ARG A 9 6.21 -0.44 -15.30
N TRP A 10 7.51 -0.61 -15.04
CA TRP A 10 8.24 -1.79 -15.49
C TRP A 10 7.65 -3.06 -14.88
N SER A 11 7.42 -3.07 -13.56
CA SER A 11 6.77 -4.18 -12.86
C SER A 11 5.33 -4.43 -13.32
N LEU A 12 4.58 -3.38 -13.64
CA LEU A 12 3.20 -3.49 -14.13
C LEU A 12 3.09 -4.06 -15.53
N ARG A 13 4.11 -3.86 -16.38
CA ARG A 13 4.11 -4.36 -17.76
C ARG A 13 4.07 -5.89 -17.81
N GLU A 14 4.79 -6.55 -16.92
CA GLU A 14 4.82 -8.02 -16.83
C GLU A 14 3.47 -8.59 -16.34
N GLU A 15 2.83 -7.91 -15.39
CA GLU A 15 1.52 -8.30 -14.90
C GLU A 15 0.40 -8.01 -15.91
N ALA A 16 0.46 -6.87 -16.60
CA ALA A 16 -0.50 -6.52 -17.66
C ALA A 16 -0.47 -7.52 -18.82
N ALA A 17 0.73 -8.01 -19.19
CA ALA A 17 0.90 -9.05 -20.20
C ALA A 17 0.24 -10.38 -19.80
N LYS A 18 0.30 -10.77 -18.51
CA LYS A 18 -0.36 -11.98 -17.99
C LYS A 18 -1.88 -11.91 -18.02
N VAL A 19 -2.44 -10.70 -17.92
CA VAL A 19 -3.90 -10.45 -17.92
C VAL A 19 -4.41 -10.03 -19.30
N GLY A 20 -3.54 -9.95 -20.31
CA GLY A 20 -3.90 -9.55 -21.68
C GLY A 20 -4.43 -8.12 -21.78
N ARG A 21 -4.06 -7.23 -20.85
CA ARG A 21 -4.49 -5.82 -20.83
C ARG A 21 -3.38 -4.89 -21.29
N ASN A 22 -3.78 -3.71 -21.78
CA ASN A 22 -2.83 -2.65 -22.08
C ASN A 22 -2.12 -2.21 -20.78
N PRO A 23 -0.78 -2.18 -20.73
CA PRO A 23 -0.02 -1.76 -19.55
C PRO A 23 -0.37 -0.35 -19.05
N TRP A 24 -0.76 0.55 -19.95
CA TRP A 24 -1.12 1.92 -19.61
C TRP A 24 -2.46 2.01 -18.91
N GLU A 25 -3.46 1.30 -19.41
CA GLU A 25 -4.79 1.22 -18.77
C GLU A 25 -4.71 0.49 -17.43
N PHE A 26 -3.85 -0.54 -17.35
CA PHE A 26 -3.63 -1.28 -16.11
C PHE A 26 -2.93 -0.44 -15.04
N GLU A 27 -1.93 0.38 -15.42
CA GLU A 27 -1.29 1.34 -14.52
C GLU A 27 -2.28 2.40 -14.03
N ASP A 28 -3.06 2.99 -14.92
CA ASP A 28 -4.02 4.04 -14.57
C ASP A 28 -5.10 3.52 -13.61
N ASP A 29 -5.67 2.34 -13.90
CA ASP A 29 -6.68 1.70 -13.04
C ASP A 29 -6.12 1.35 -11.66
N LEU A 30 -4.89 0.83 -11.60
CA LEU A 30 -4.23 0.54 -10.33
C LEU A 30 -3.98 1.83 -9.53
N LEU A 31 -3.41 2.87 -10.15
CA LEU A 31 -3.14 4.14 -9.49
C LEU A 31 -4.43 4.82 -9.02
N ARG A 32 -5.48 4.77 -9.83
CA ARG A 32 -6.80 5.31 -9.48
C ARG A 32 -7.41 4.57 -8.30
N THR A 33 -7.19 3.25 -8.21
CA THR A 33 -7.66 2.45 -7.08
C THR A 33 -6.84 2.71 -5.82
N LEU A 34 -5.50 2.81 -5.94
CA LEU A 34 -4.62 3.15 -4.83
C LEU A 34 -4.87 4.57 -4.30
N GLY A 35 -5.23 5.52 -5.14
CA GLY A 35 -5.60 6.88 -4.73
C GLY A 35 -6.89 6.96 -3.90
N ARG A 36 -7.71 5.91 -3.92
CA ARG A 36 -8.91 5.78 -3.07
C ARG A 36 -8.64 5.11 -1.74
N VAL A 37 -7.45 4.51 -1.57
CA VAL A 37 -7.09 3.82 -0.32
C VAL A 37 -6.87 4.88 0.75
N GLU A 38 -7.66 4.80 1.81
CA GLU A 38 -7.56 5.70 2.95
C GLU A 38 -6.74 5.05 4.05
N ARG A 39 -5.79 5.80 4.61
CA ARG A 39 -5.01 5.38 5.77
C ARG A 39 -5.68 5.95 7.03
N VAL A 40 -6.15 5.05 7.90
CA VAL A 40 -6.78 5.42 9.17
C VAL A 40 -5.92 4.88 10.31
N GLU A 41 -5.58 5.75 11.26
CA GLU A 41 -4.98 5.35 12.52
C GLU A 41 -6.10 5.09 13.52
N VAL A 42 -6.11 3.88 14.09
CA VAL A 42 -7.11 3.45 15.05
C VAL A 42 -6.41 3.20 16.39
N GLU A 43 -6.86 3.87 17.43
CA GLU A 43 -6.40 3.66 18.81
C GLU A 43 -7.47 2.84 19.55
N LEU A 44 -7.13 1.60 19.91
CA LEU A 44 -7.94 0.75 20.80
C LEU A 44 -7.20 0.59 22.14
N GLY A 45 -7.53 1.44 23.10
CA GLY A 45 -6.88 1.42 24.41
C GLY A 45 -5.40 1.77 24.33
N ARG A 46 -4.50 0.81 24.58
CA ARG A 46 -3.03 0.99 24.45
C ARG A 46 -2.49 0.60 23.07
N ASP A 47 -3.32 0.00 22.21
CA ASP A 47 -2.88 -0.47 20.89
C ASP A 47 -3.20 0.57 19.81
N ARG A 48 -2.17 1.09 19.18
CA ARG A 48 -2.27 1.90 17.96
C ARG A 48 -2.06 1.02 16.73
N ARG A 49 -3.05 0.96 15.85
CA ARG A 49 -2.97 0.20 14.58
C ARG A 49 -3.25 1.10 13.40
N ILE A 50 -2.56 0.84 12.29
CA ILE A 50 -2.83 1.51 11.02
C ILE A 50 -3.68 0.59 10.17
N TRP A 51 -4.86 1.08 9.79
CA TRP A 51 -5.80 0.41 8.90
C TRP A 51 -5.78 1.08 7.52
N TYR A 52 -5.89 0.27 6.47
CA TYR A 52 -5.98 0.73 5.10
C TYR A 52 -7.37 0.37 4.55
N LEU A 53 -8.25 1.37 4.47
CA LEU A 53 -9.62 1.23 4.00
C LEU A 53 -9.71 1.35 2.48
N ASN A 54 -10.80 0.88 1.88
CA ASN A 54 -11.06 0.90 0.43
C ASN A 54 -10.04 0.14 -0.43
N LEU A 55 -9.23 -0.74 0.17
CA LEU A 55 -8.34 -1.63 -0.59
C LEU A 55 -9.16 -2.80 -1.18
N LEU A 56 -9.45 -2.72 -2.49
CA LEU A 56 -10.16 -3.77 -3.21
C LEU A 56 -9.35 -5.09 -3.23
N LYS A 57 -10.06 -6.22 -3.17
CA LYS A 57 -9.45 -7.57 -3.19
C LYS A 57 -8.56 -7.78 -4.42
N HIS A 58 -9.05 -7.43 -5.60
CA HIS A 58 -8.30 -7.44 -6.86
C HIS A 58 -6.97 -6.68 -6.76
N THR A 59 -6.99 -5.50 -6.13
CA THR A 59 -5.79 -4.66 -5.98
C THR A 59 -4.77 -5.31 -5.06
N ARG A 60 -5.23 -5.93 -3.97
CA ARG A 60 -4.36 -6.71 -3.07
C ARG A 60 -3.73 -7.91 -3.79
N GLU A 61 -4.48 -8.60 -4.63
CA GLU A 61 -3.98 -9.73 -5.43
C GLU A 61 -2.94 -9.27 -6.45
N THR A 62 -3.21 -8.19 -7.19
CA THR A 62 -2.26 -7.58 -8.13
C THR A 62 -0.98 -7.13 -7.43
N LEU A 63 -1.09 -6.45 -6.29
CA LEU A 63 0.07 -6.09 -5.47
C LEU A 63 0.82 -7.31 -4.96
N GLY A 64 0.11 -8.37 -4.58
CA GLY A 64 0.69 -9.65 -4.18
C GLY A 64 1.54 -10.27 -5.28
N ARG A 65 1.02 -10.32 -6.51
CA ARG A 65 1.76 -10.85 -7.69
C ARG A 65 2.97 -10.00 -8.04
N MET A 66 2.92 -8.69 -7.82
CA MET A 66 4.06 -7.78 -7.99
C MET A 66 5.07 -7.83 -6.83
N GLY A 67 4.88 -8.67 -5.81
CA GLY A 67 5.76 -8.76 -4.64
C GLY A 67 5.51 -7.68 -3.57
N TYR A 68 4.50 -6.84 -3.75
CA TYR A 68 4.08 -5.78 -2.82
C TYR A 68 2.89 -6.17 -1.92
N GLY A 69 2.58 -7.47 -1.79
CA GLY A 69 1.43 -7.94 -1.01
C GLY A 69 1.41 -7.50 0.47
N LYS A 70 2.58 -7.16 1.03
CA LYS A 70 2.73 -6.67 2.41
C LYS A 70 2.66 -5.14 2.54
N LEU A 71 2.48 -4.40 1.45
CA LEU A 71 2.49 -2.93 1.46
C LEU A 71 1.39 -2.35 2.37
N PHE A 72 0.22 -2.99 2.37
CA PHE A 72 -0.97 -2.62 3.14
C PHE A 72 -1.28 -3.58 4.28
N GLY A 73 -0.28 -4.31 4.79
CA GLY A 73 -0.47 -5.14 5.98
C GLY A 73 -0.79 -4.29 7.20
N GLU A 74 -1.65 -4.80 8.10
CA GLU A 74 -1.84 -4.22 9.42
C GLU A 74 -0.49 -4.22 10.13
N LYS A 75 0.09 -3.03 10.30
CA LYS A 75 1.28 -2.85 11.13
C LYS A 75 0.82 -2.35 12.49
N PRO A 76 1.33 -2.90 13.60
CA PRO A 76 1.32 -2.14 14.84
C PRO A 76 2.00 -0.82 14.52
N ASN A 77 1.42 0.30 14.96
CA ASN A 77 2.10 1.58 14.86
C ASN A 77 3.40 1.41 15.63
N ALA A 78 4.54 1.30 14.92
CA ALA A 78 5.83 1.17 15.57
C ALA A 78 5.96 2.40 16.45
N GLU A 79 6.10 2.13 17.75
CA GLU A 79 6.22 3.06 18.86
C GLU A 79 6.52 4.49 18.41
N VAL A 80 5.58 5.41 18.66
CA VAL A 80 5.97 6.79 18.93
C VAL A 80 7.01 6.67 20.05
N PRO A 81 8.28 7.05 19.86
CA PRO A 81 9.23 7.06 20.96
C PRO A 81 8.58 7.90 22.05
N SER A 82 8.23 7.26 23.16
CA SER A 82 7.73 7.92 24.35
C SER A 82 8.78 8.96 24.70
N ALA A 83 8.45 10.23 24.43
CA ALA A 83 9.25 11.36 24.86
C ALA A 83 9.49 11.15 26.36
N GLY A 84 10.77 11.14 26.71
CA GLY A 84 11.27 10.57 27.95
C GLY A 84 10.48 11.05 29.16
N SER A 85 10.00 10.08 29.94
CA SER A 85 9.90 10.27 31.38
C SER A 85 11.32 10.50 31.89
N THR A 86 11.76 11.75 31.95
CA THR A 86 12.85 12.15 32.84
C THR A 86 12.33 11.95 34.25
N GLN A 87 12.67 10.78 34.78
CA GLN A 87 12.45 10.40 36.17
C GLN A 87 13.70 10.82 36.95
N VAL A 88 13.46 11.58 38.04
CA VAL A 88 14.34 11.93 39.18
C VAL A 88 15.62 12.72 38.95
#